data_AF-A0A373NCD0-F1
#
_entry.id   AF-A0A373NCD0-F1
#
_cell.length_a   1.000
_cell.length_b   1.000
_cell.length_c   1.000
_cell.angle_alpha   90.00
_cell.angle_beta   90.00
_cell.angle_gamma   90.00
#
_symmetry.space_group_name_H-M   'P 1'
#
loop_
_entity.id
_entity.type
_entity.pdbx_description
1 polymer ?
#
loop_
_entity_poly.entity_id
_entity_poly.type
_entity_poly.pdbx_seq_one_letter_code
_entity_poly.pdbx_strand_id
1 'polypeptide(L)'
;MREPKKAEEKPAAVEEAQLIENIRKSMEKDQYYLLCQYAISIVEAKAKIIDEQLSMKYGREIMRNVSGRVKSPESIYAKLMRKELPADLETAGKKLNDLVGVRIVCLFLDDVYEIAEILKKQRDVTLVKEKDYIAKPKKNGYMSLHLIVDIPIYFGDNFQSKRVEIQIRTLAMDFWSVLEYQLMYKKNLSGAEKIGKELKNYSEEVANLDQKMMKLRNKIDKI
;
A
#
# COMPACT_ATOMS: atom_id res chain seq x y z
N MET A 1 6.73 44.08 -31.46
CA MET A 1 6.65 43.10 -30.35
C MET A 1 5.33 42.37 -30.46
N ARG A 2 5.34 41.07 -30.80
CA ARG A 2 4.14 40.23 -30.65
C ARG A 2 4.15 39.72 -29.21
N GLU A 3 3.15 40.11 -28.43
CA GLU A 3 2.94 39.55 -27.09
C GLU A 3 2.73 38.03 -27.19
N PRO A 4 3.26 37.23 -26.26
CA PRO A 4 3.01 35.81 -26.24
C PRO A 4 1.54 35.57 -25.87
N LYS A 5 0.78 34.90 -26.76
CA LYS A 5 -0.55 34.38 -26.44
C LYS A 5 -0.44 33.49 -25.20
N LYS A 6 -1.01 33.92 -24.07
CA LYS A 6 -1.30 33.03 -22.93
C LYS A 6 -2.12 31.87 -23.49
N ALA A 7 -1.61 30.65 -23.37
CA ALA A 7 -2.37 29.48 -23.72
C ALA A 7 -3.57 29.42 -22.76
N GLU A 8 -4.79 29.58 -23.28
CA GLU A 8 -6.01 29.35 -22.49
C GLU A 8 -6.03 27.87 -22.08
N GLU A 9 -5.85 27.61 -20.79
CA GLU A 9 -6.01 26.26 -20.24
C GLU A 9 -7.47 25.81 -20.41
N LYS A 10 -7.66 24.57 -20.88
CA LYS A 10 -9.00 24.02 -21.17
C LYS A 10 -9.87 24.03 -19.89
N PRO A 11 -11.18 24.35 -19.95
CA PRO A 11 -12.06 24.48 -18.78
C PRO A 11 -12.06 23.27 -17.83
N ALA A 12 -11.96 22.06 -18.38
CA ALA A 12 -11.91 20.81 -17.59
C ALA A 12 -10.63 20.66 -16.75
N ALA A 13 -9.50 21.22 -17.22
CA ALA A 13 -8.24 21.17 -16.47
C ALA A 13 -8.25 22.13 -15.27
N VAL A 14 -8.94 23.26 -15.41
CA VAL A 14 -9.14 24.24 -14.33
C VAL A 14 -10.05 23.66 -13.24
N GLU A 15 -11.12 22.96 -13.63
CA GLU A 15 -12.02 22.28 -12.69
C GLU A 15 -11.32 21.15 -11.92
N GLU A 16 -10.52 20.33 -12.60
CA GLU A 16 -9.69 19.30 -11.96
C GLU A 16 -8.72 19.88 -10.92
N ALA A 17 -7.98 20.92 -11.31
CA ALA A 17 -7.02 21.57 -10.41
C ALA A 17 -7.71 22.13 -9.15
N GLN A 18 -8.91 22.70 -9.31
CA GLN A 18 -9.69 23.23 -8.20
C GLN A 18 -10.17 22.13 -7.24
N LEU A 19 -10.63 20.98 -7.77
CA LEU A 19 -11.07 19.85 -6.94
C LEU A 19 -9.92 19.22 -6.15
N ILE A 20 -8.76 19.04 -6.79
CA ILE A 20 -7.55 18.56 -6.12
C ILE A 20 -7.13 19.52 -5.00
N GLU A 21 -7.16 20.84 -5.26
CA GLU A 21 -6.83 21.86 -4.26
C GLU A 21 -7.81 21.85 -3.07
N ASN A 22 -9.11 21.63 -3.33
CA ASN A 22 -10.10 21.50 -2.27
C ASN A 22 -9.84 20.29 -1.37
N ILE A 23 -9.47 19.14 -1.96
CA ILE A 23 -9.05 17.95 -1.19
C ILE A 23 -7.80 18.27 -0.36
N ARG A 24 -6.79 18.92 -0.96
CA ARG A 24 -5.55 19.30 -0.28
C ARG A 24 -5.83 20.18 0.95
N LYS A 25 -6.59 21.27 0.76
CA LYS A 25 -7.00 22.16 1.86
C LYS A 25 -7.77 21.43 2.95
N SER A 26 -8.62 20.47 2.58
CA SER A 26 -9.37 19.66 3.56
C SER A 26 -8.46 18.73 4.35
N MET A 27 -7.39 18.20 3.74
CA MET A 27 -6.39 17.37 4.42
C MET A 27 -5.44 18.19 5.31
N GLU A 28 -5.20 19.45 4.98
CA GLU A 28 -4.40 20.36 5.81
C GLU A 28 -5.18 20.87 7.04
N LYS A 29 -6.51 20.85 6.95
CA LYS A 29 -7.41 21.12 8.09
C LYS A 29 -7.50 19.92 9.05
N ASP A 30 -7.98 20.20 10.25
CA ASP A 30 -8.47 19.20 11.21
C ASP A 30 -7.47 18.10 11.60
N GLN A 31 -6.18 18.44 11.61
CA GLN A 31 -5.10 17.52 12.00
C GLN A 31 -5.08 16.21 11.19
N TYR A 32 -5.67 16.18 9.99
CA TYR A 32 -5.84 14.94 9.24
C TYR A 32 -4.51 14.24 8.97
N TYR A 33 -3.48 14.97 8.52
CA TYR A 33 -2.15 14.40 8.29
C TYR A 33 -1.54 13.86 9.58
N LEU A 34 -1.69 14.58 10.70
CA LEU A 34 -1.19 14.15 12.00
C LEU A 34 -1.80 12.81 12.44
N LEU A 35 -3.12 12.67 12.33
CA LEU A 35 -3.83 11.41 12.62
C LEU A 35 -3.39 10.28 11.68
N CYS A 36 -3.14 10.57 10.40
CA CYS A 36 -2.61 9.57 9.49
C CYS A 36 -1.21 9.11 9.91
N GLN A 37 -0.35 10.04 10.35
CA GLN A 37 0.99 9.70 10.83
C GLN A 37 0.94 8.91 12.14
N TYR A 38 0.06 9.26 13.07
CA TYR A 38 -0.14 8.45 14.28
C TYR A 38 -0.58 7.02 13.96
N ALA A 39 -1.53 6.84 13.03
CA ALA A 39 -1.92 5.51 12.59
C ALA A 39 -0.74 4.72 11.98
N ILE A 40 0.08 5.37 11.15
CA ILE A 40 1.29 4.78 10.58
C ILE A 40 2.25 4.35 11.69
N SER A 41 2.60 5.26 12.62
CA SER A 41 3.56 4.98 13.69
C SER A 41 3.09 3.86 14.62
N ILE A 42 1.78 3.77 14.90
CA ILE A 42 1.22 2.66 15.70
C ILE A 42 1.41 1.33 14.98
N VAL A 43 1.12 1.27 13.68
CA VAL A 43 1.30 0.04 12.89
C VAL A 43 2.79 -0.31 12.74
N GLU A 44 3.66 0.67 12.52
CA GLU A 44 5.12 0.47 12.44
C GLU A 44 5.68 -0.06 13.76
N ALA A 45 5.25 0.49 14.90
CA ALA A 45 5.64 -0.01 16.22
C ALA A 45 5.15 -1.45 16.45
N LYS A 46 3.90 -1.76 16.09
CA LYS A 46 3.35 -3.12 16.16
C LYS A 46 4.14 -4.09 15.28
N ALA A 47 4.45 -3.70 14.05
CA ALA A 47 5.26 -4.51 13.14
C ALA A 47 6.66 -4.77 13.71
N LYS A 48 7.31 -3.75 14.26
CA LYS A 48 8.62 -3.89 14.92
C LYS A 48 8.59 -4.86 16.10
N ILE A 49 7.58 -4.79 16.96
CA ILE A 49 7.43 -5.73 18.09
C ILE A 49 7.28 -7.17 17.57
N ILE A 50 6.49 -7.38 16.52
CA ILE A 50 6.30 -8.70 15.90
C ILE A 50 7.62 -9.21 15.31
N ASP A 51 8.36 -8.34 14.61
CA ASP A 51 9.67 -8.65 14.03
C ASP A 51 10.66 -9.09 15.10
N GLU A 52 10.76 -8.36 16.21
CA GLU A 52 11.63 -8.72 17.35
C GLU A 52 11.25 -10.07 17.95
N GLN A 53 9.95 -10.33 18.17
CA GLN A 53 9.45 -11.61 18.70
C GLN A 53 9.78 -12.80 17.78
N LEU A 54 9.50 -12.65 16.48
CA LEU A 54 9.75 -13.71 15.51
C LEU A 54 11.26 -13.91 15.27
N SER A 55 12.04 -12.83 15.28
CA SER A 55 13.50 -12.90 15.15
C SER A 55 14.13 -13.65 16.31
N MET A 56 13.67 -13.41 17.55
CA MET A 56 14.12 -14.17 18.72
C MET A 56 13.69 -15.64 18.64
N LYS A 57 12.45 -15.91 18.20
CA LYS A 57 11.90 -17.27 18.07
C LYS A 57 12.69 -18.11 17.07
N TYR A 58 13.08 -17.53 15.94
CA TYR A 58 13.69 -18.27 14.83
C TYR A 58 15.21 -18.06 14.69
N GLY A 59 15.81 -17.12 15.43
CA GLY A 59 17.25 -16.84 15.34
C GLY A 59 17.69 -16.25 14.00
N ARG A 60 16.79 -15.56 13.28
CA ARG A 60 17.05 -14.94 11.97
C ARG A 60 16.25 -13.65 11.81
N GLU A 61 16.68 -12.78 10.89
CA GLU A 61 15.91 -11.61 10.47
C GLU A 61 14.59 -12.06 9.79
N ILE A 62 13.50 -11.32 10.03
CA ILE A 62 12.15 -11.64 9.51
C ILE A 62 11.68 -10.53 8.57
N MET A 63 11.66 -9.28 9.04
CA MET A 63 11.32 -8.10 8.25
C MET A 63 12.57 -7.38 7.79
N ARG A 64 12.64 -7.06 6.49
CA ARG A 64 13.71 -6.23 5.94
C ARG A 64 13.42 -4.73 6.11
N ASN A 65 12.16 -4.34 5.95
CA ASN A 65 11.74 -2.94 6.01
C ASN A 65 10.24 -2.81 6.32
N VAL A 66 9.88 -1.74 7.04
CA VAL A 66 8.52 -1.29 7.23
C VAL A 66 8.44 0.20 6.86
N SER A 67 7.41 0.59 6.10
CA SER A 67 7.25 1.98 5.67
C SER A 67 5.79 2.39 5.56
N GLY A 68 5.44 3.54 6.12
CA GLY A 68 4.14 4.18 5.92
C GLY A 68 4.12 5.23 4.81
N ARG A 69 2.92 5.50 4.28
CA ARG A 69 2.64 6.67 3.44
C ARG A 69 1.20 7.13 3.58
N VAL A 70 0.99 8.42 3.36
CA VAL A 70 -0.34 9.02 3.16
C VAL A 70 -0.55 9.22 1.67
N LYS A 71 -1.74 8.90 1.16
CA LYS A 71 -2.09 9.07 -0.25
C LYS A 71 -2.16 10.56 -0.59
N SER A 72 -1.58 10.95 -1.73
CA SER A 72 -1.58 12.35 -2.17
C SER A 72 -2.97 12.80 -2.66
N PRO A 73 -3.30 14.10 -2.57
CA PRO A 73 -4.58 14.65 -3.07
C PRO A 73 -4.88 14.28 -4.53
N GLU A 74 -3.87 14.32 -5.41
CA GLU A 74 -4.00 13.98 -6.83
C GLU A 74 -4.36 12.49 -7.00
N SER A 75 -3.74 11.63 -6.20
CA SER A 75 -4.01 10.19 -6.21
C SER A 75 -5.36 9.85 -5.60
N ILE A 76 -5.85 10.65 -4.64
CA ILE A 76 -7.20 10.54 -4.09
C ILE A 76 -8.21 10.92 -5.17
N TYR A 77 -8.06 12.11 -5.77
CA TYR A 77 -8.89 12.60 -6.86
C TYR A 77 -9.00 11.58 -8.01
N ALA A 78 -7.86 11.15 -8.56
CA ALA A 78 -7.83 10.19 -9.66
C ALA A 78 -8.53 8.87 -9.32
N LYS A 79 -8.50 8.45 -8.05
CA LYS A 79 -9.15 7.22 -7.59
C LYS A 79 -10.66 7.40 -7.38
N LEU A 80 -11.11 8.57 -6.96
CA LEU A 80 -12.53 8.93 -6.86
C LEU A 80 -13.15 9.02 -8.26
N MET A 81 -12.49 9.73 -9.19
CA MET A 81 -12.96 9.86 -10.57
C MET A 81 -13.07 8.52 -11.29
N ARG A 82 -12.07 7.63 -11.12
CA ARG A 82 -12.13 6.26 -11.65
C ARG A 82 -13.28 5.40 -11.10
N LYS A 83 -13.81 5.77 -9.94
CA LYS A 83 -14.94 5.09 -9.29
C LYS A 83 -16.26 5.84 -9.51
N GLU A 84 -16.25 6.91 -10.30
CA GLU A 84 -17.40 7.77 -10.54
C GLU A 84 -18.00 8.31 -9.23
N LEU A 85 -17.13 8.69 -8.29
CA LEU A 85 -17.50 9.22 -6.97
C LEU A 85 -17.22 10.73 -6.89
N PRO A 86 -17.98 11.46 -6.03
CA PRO A 86 -17.67 12.85 -5.70
C PRO A 86 -16.22 13.04 -5.24
N ALA A 87 -15.59 14.09 -5.76
CA ALA A 87 -14.18 14.41 -5.57
C ALA A 87 -13.93 15.24 -4.30
N ASP A 88 -14.27 14.68 -3.14
CA ASP A 88 -14.08 15.32 -1.83
C ASP A 88 -13.48 14.37 -0.79
N LEU A 89 -12.91 14.93 0.28
CA LEU A 89 -12.22 14.16 1.32
C LEU A 89 -13.17 13.32 2.18
N GLU A 90 -14.42 13.74 2.37
CA GLU A 90 -15.41 13.01 3.16
C GLU A 90 -15.79 11.69 2.45
N THR A 91 -16.11 11.78 1.15
CA THR A 91 -16.35 10.65 0.27
C THR A 91 -15.11 9.75 0.22
N ALA A 92 -13.91 10.33 0.13
CA ALA A 92 -12.66 9.57 0.19
C ALA A 92 -12.55 8.76 1.48
N GLY A 93 -12.79 9.38 2.65
CA GLY A 93 -12.72 8.74 3.96
C GLY A 93 -13.70 7.57 4.12
N LYS A 94 -14.90 7.67 3.50
CA LYS A 94 -15.92 6.63 3.56
C LYS A 94 -15.71 5.50 2.54
N LYS A 95 -15.15 5.79 1.36
CA LYS A 95 -15.15 4.87 0.20
C LYS A 95 -13.77 4.35 -0.21
N LEU A 96 -12.70 4.97 0.26
CA LEU A 96 -11.31 4.55 -0.02
C LEU A 96 -10.68 3.96 1.24
N ASN A 97 -10.08 2.78 1.09
CA ASN A 97 -9.45 2.06 2.20
C ASN A 97 -7.93 2.27 2.29
N ASP A 98 -7.34 2.88 1.26
CA ASP A 98 -5.89 3.05 1.08
C ASP A 98 -5.47 4.53 1.14
N LEU A 99 -6.17 5.32 1.96
CA LEU A 99 -5.77 6.70 2.26
C LEU A 99 -4.50 6.73 3.09
N VAL A 100 -4.39 5.79 4.03
CA VAL A 100 -3.19 5.50 4.81
C VAL A 100 -2.73 4.10 4.42
N GLY A 101 -1.46 3.96 4.04
CA GLY A 101 -0.89 2.68 3.64
C GLY A 101 0.39 2.39 4.40
N VAL A 102 0.51 1.17 4.92
CA VAL A 102 1.77 0.66 5.49
C VAL A 102 2.22 -0.54 4.68
N ARG A 103 3.52 -0.61 4.39
CA ARG A 103 4.14 -1.74 3.71
C ARG A 103 5.10 -2.43 4.65
N ILE A 104 4.95 -3.74 4.78
CA ILE A 104 5.86 -4.63 5.50
C ILE A 104 6.51 -5.55 4.46
N VAL A 105 7.84 -5.53 4.39
CA VAL A 105 8.63 -6.37 3.49
C VAL A 105 9.36 -7.42 4.29
N CYS A 106 9.06 -8.70 4.04
CA CYS A 106 9.59 -9.86 4.73
C CYS A 106 10.64 -10.58 3.89
N LEU A 107 11.47 -11.40 4.53
CA LEU A 107 12.46 -12.22 3.82
C LEU A 107 11.81 -13.43 3.12
N PHE A 108 10.85 -14.09 3.76
CA PHE A 108 10.22 -15.29 3.21
C PHE A 108 8.69 -15.21 3.17
N LEU A 109 8.11 -16.10 2.38
CA LEU A 109 6.67 -16.15 2.12
C LEU A 109 5.85 -16.55 3.35
N ASP A 110 6.35 -17.45 4.17
CA ASP A 110 5.64 -17.88 5.38
C ASP A 110 5.65 -16.80 6.47
N ASP A 111 6.72 -16.01 6.57
CA ASP A 111 6.77 -14.82 7.43
C ASP A 111 5.63 -13.84 7.12
N VAL A 112 5.29 -13.67 5.83
CA VAL A 112 4.17 -12.80 5.40
C VAL A 112 2.86 -13.22 6.06
N TYR A 113 2.56 -14.52 6.08
CA TYR A 113 1.34 -15.04 6.67
C TYR A 113 1.40 -15.05 8.20
N GLU A 114 2.54 -15.40 8.81
CA GLU A 114 2.68 -15.39 10.26
C GLU A 114 2.51 -13.98 10.85
N ILE A 115 3.12 -12.96 10.23
CA ILE A 115 2.96 -11.55 10.62
C ILE A 115 1.49 -11.12 10.48
N ALA A 116 0.83 -11.50 9.39
CA ALA A 116 -0.58 -11.18 9.17
C ALA A 116 -1.49 -11.78 10.25
N GLU A 117 -1.27 -13.04 10.61
CA GLU A 117 -2.01 -13.72 11.67
C GLU A 117 -1.78 -13.08 13.04
N ILE A 118 -0.55 -12.69 13.36
CA ILE A 118 -0.25 -12.03 14.64
C ILE A 118 -0.93 -10.66 14.71
N LEU A 119 -0.85 -9.85 13.63
CA LEU A 119 -1.54 -8.56 13.55
C LEU A 119 -3.05 -8.69 13.73
N LYS A 120 -3.68 -9.66 13.05
CA LYS A 120 -5.13 -9.91 13.15
C LYS A 120 -5.59 -10.33 14.53
N LYS A 121 -4.72 -10.94 15.33
CA LYS A 121 -5.03 -11.39 16.70
C LYS A 121 -4.88 -10.30 17.77
N GLN A 122 -4.29 -9.15 17.43
CA GLN A 122 -4.15 -8.05 18.38
C GLN A 122 -5.52 -7.44 18.69
N ARG A 123 -5.83 -7.27 19.99
CA ARG A 123 -7.16 -6.86 20.46
C ARG A 123 -7.57 -5.47 19.98
N ASP A 124 -6.60 -4.59 19.75
CA ASP A 124 -6.79 -3.21 19.34
C ASP A 124 -6.70 -3.03 17.82
N VAL A 125 -6.61 -4.11 17.04
CA VAL A 125 -6.62 -4.07 15.57
C VAL A 125 -7.93 -4.68 15.08
N THR A 126 -8.76 -3.87 14.42
CA THR A 126 -10.02 -4.37 13.85
C THR A 126 -9.83 -4.70 12.38
N LEU A 127 -9.90 -5.99 12.01
CA LEU A 127 -9.86 -6.40 10.61
C LEU A 127 -11.18 -6.04 9.90
N VAL A 128 -11.08 -5.20 8.87
CA VAL A 128 -12.21 -4.82 8.01
C VAL A 128 -12.28 -5.73 6.79
N LYS A 129 -11.13 -6.01 6.16
CA LYS A 129 -11.08 -6.86 4.97
C LYS A 129 -9.69 -7.42 4.74
N GLU A 130 -9.63 -8.67 4.33
CA GLU A 130 -8.42 -9.33 3.86
C GLU A 130 -8.50 -9.56 2.34
N LYS A 131 -7.40 -9.32 1.63
CA LYS A 131 -7.27 -9.66 0.21
C LYS A 131 -5.93 -10.34 -0.03
N ASP A 132 -6.01 -11.63 -0.29
CA ASP A 132 -4.83 -12.44 -0.56
C ASP A 132 -4.54 -12.50 -2.07
N TYR A 133 -3.69 -11.57 -2.53
CA TYR A 133 -3.18 -11.58 -3.91
C TYR A 133 -1.96 -12.48 -4.08
N ILE A 134 -1.51 -13.17 -3.04
CA ILE A 134 -0.47 -14.18 -3.15
C ILE A 134 -1.12 -15.49 -3.62
N ALA A 135 -2.19 -15.91 -2.94
CA ALA A 135 -2.97 -17.08 -3.33
C ALA A 135 -3.74 -16.85 -4.64
N LYS A 136 -4.22 -15.62 -4.88
CA LYS A 136 -4.94 -15.24 -6.10
C LYS A 136 -4.35 -13.96 -6.71
N PRO A 137 -3.21 -14.07 -7.44
CA PRO A 137 -2.58 -12.93 -8.09
C PRO A 137 -3.52 -12.16 -9.01
N LYS A 138 -3.30 -10.85 -9.13
CA LYS A 138 -4.07 -10.05 -10.09
C LYS A 138 -3.72 -10.46 -11.52
N LYS A 139 -4.57 -10.05 -12.48
CA LYS A 139 -4.37 -10.33 -13.91
C LYS A 139 -2.99 -9.89 -14.44
N ASN A 140 -2.41 -8.83 -13.89
CA ASN A 140 -1.09 -8.32 -14.27
C ASN A 140 0.09 -9.04 -13.60
N GLY A 141 -0.14 -10.03 -12.72
CA GLY A 141 0.92 -10.73 -11.98
C GLY A 141 1.22 -10.15 -10.59
N TYR A 142 0.53 -9.07 -10.20
CA TYR A 142 0.73 -8.46 -8.89
C TYR A 142 0.37 -9.39 -7.73
N MET A 143 1.29 -9.52 -6.77
CA MET A 143 1.17 -10.32 -5.55
C MET A 143 1.48 -9.49 -4.30
N SER A 144 0.66 -9.67 -3.27
CA SER A 144 0.82 -9.10 -1.92
C SER A 144 -0.36 -9.57 -1.05
N LEU A 145 -0.14 -9.72 0.26
CA LEU A 145 -1.23 -9.87 1.21
C LEU A 145 -1.69 -8.50 1.69
N HIS A 146 -2.97 -8.17 1.52
CA HIS A 146 -3.54 -6.88 1.92
C HIS A 146 -4.47 -7.06 3.11
N LEU A 147 -4.14 -6.43 4.23
CA LEU A 147 -5.03 -6.29 5.39
C LEU A 147 -5.56 -4.86 5.41
N ILE A 148 -6.87 -4.70 5.43
CA ILE A 148 -7.54 -3.43 5.66
C ILE A 148 -8.01 -3.47 7.09
N VAL A 149 -7.43 -2.61 7.92
CA VAL A 149 -7.66 -2.60 9.37
C VAL A 149 -8.03 -1.21 9.84
N ASP A 150 -8.78 -1.14 10.91
CA ASP A 150 -9.07 0.10 11.63
C ASP A 150 -8.19 0.14 12.89
N ILE A 151 -7.38 1.21 13.01
CA ILE A 151 -6.40 1.42 14.08
C ILE A 151 -6.91 2.53 15.01
N PRO A 152 -7.03 2.25 16.32
CA PRO A 152 -7.43 3.24 17.30
C PRO A 152 -6.30 4.23 17.58
N ILE A 153 -6.64 5.51 17.63
CA ILE A 153 -5.74 6.60 17.99
C ILE A 153 -6.35 7.32 19.19
N TYR A 154 -5.57 7.43 20.26
CA TYR A 154 -5.91 8.15 21.48
C TYR A 154 -5.03 9.40 21.58
N PHE A 155 -5.64 10.57 21.77
CA PHE A 155 -4.93 11.84 21.88
C PHE A 155 -5.67 12.78 22.84
N GLY A 156 -5.07 13.04 24.01
CA GLY A 156 -5.78 13.64 25.14
C GLY A 156 -6.95 12.74 25.56
N ASP A 157 -8.11 13.34 25.80
CA ASP A 157 -9.36 12.63 26.11
C ASP A 157 -10.14 12.18 24.86
N ASN A 158 -9.59 12.43 23.66
CA ASN A 158 -10.25 12.09 22.40
C ASN A 158 -9.82 10.71 21.88
N PHE A 159 -10.76 10.09 21.17
CA PHE A 159 -10.58 8.82 20.48
C PHE A 159 -11.01 8.94 19.02
N GLN A 160 -10.18 8.46 18.12
CA GLN A 160 -10.56 8.30 16.73
C GLN A 160 -9.96 7.03 16.14
N SER A 161 -10.75 6.31 15.35
CA SER A 161 -10.24 5.18 14.56
C SER A 161 -9.85 5.63 13.15
N LYS A 162 -8.72 5.13 12.65
CA LYS A 162 -8.22 5.41 11.31
C LYS A 162 -8.04 4.13 10.52
N ARG A 163 -8.60 4.10 9.31
CA ARG A 163 -8.43 2.99 8.37
C ARG A 163 -7.04 2.99 7.76
N VAL A 164 -6.36 1.85 7.83
CA VAL A 164 -5.03 1.61 7.27
C VAL A 164 -5.06 0.38 6.38
N GLU A 165 -4.51 0.49 5.16
CA GLU A 165 -4.20 -0.66 4.31
C GLU A 165 -2.76 -1.12 4.57
N ILE A 166 -2.59 -2.26 5.21
CA ILE A 166 -1.30 -2.91 5.43
C ILE A 166 -1.04 -3.89 4.28
N GLN A 167 0.06 -3.67 3.56
CA GLN A 167 0.51 -4.51 2.46
C GLN A 167 1.73 -5.30 2.92
N ILE A 168 1.59 -6.62 3.05
CA ILE A 168 2.65 -7.51 3.48
C ILE A 168 3.14 -8.29 2.24
N ARG A 169 4.46 -8.32 2.04
CA ARG A 169 5.12 -8.84 0.84
C ARG A 169 6.46 -9.47 1.18
N THR A 170 6.98 -10.30 0.28
CA THR A 170 8.40 -10.66 0.27
C THR A 170 9.23 -9.62 -0.47
N LEU A 171 10.56 -9.66 -0.33
CA LEU A 171 11.49 -8.85 -1.11
C LEU A 171 11.28 -9.02 -2.62
N ALA A 172 11.06 -10.26 -3.06
CA ALA A 172 10.84 -10.62 -4.44
C ALA A 172 9.57 -9.95 -5.00
N MET A 173 8.46 -10.01 -4.25
CA MET A 173 7.21 -9.35 -4.62
C MET A 173 7.32 -7.82 -4.64
N ASP A 174 8.05 -7.24 -3.68
CA ASP A 174 8.22 -5.78 -3.63
C ASP A 174 9.07 -5.28 -4.79
N PHE A 175 10.19 -5.96 -5.08
CA PHE A 175 11.03 -5.68 -6.24
C PHE A 175 10.23 -5.66 -7.54
N TRP A 176 9.50 -6.74 -7.84
CA TRP A 176 8.70 -6.82 -9.05
C TRP A 176 7.63 -5.72 -9.10
N SER A 177 6.95 -5.47 -7.99
CA SER A 177 5.86 -4.47 -7.94
C SER A 177 6.36 -3.04 -8.14
N VAL A 178 7.55 -2.71 -7.66
CA VAL A 178 8.15 -1.38 -7.87
C VAL A 178 8.54 -1.20 -9.33
N LEU A 179 9.14 -2.22 -9.95
CA LEU A 179 9.51 -2.16 -11.36
C LEU A 179 8.29 -2.11 -12.29
N GLU A 180 7.29 -2.96 -12.07
CA GLU A 180 6.06 -2.93 -12.87
C GLU A 180 5.41 -1.56 -12.82
N TYR A 181 5.30 -0.96 -11.63
CA TYR A 181 4.76 0.37 -11.47
C TYR A 181 5.58 1.42 -12.23
N GLN A 182 6.91 1.43 -12.09
CA GLN A 182 7.76 2.40 -12.80
C GLN A 182 7.72 2.25 -14.33
N LEU A 183 7.56 1.02 -14.82
CA LEU A 183 7.52 0.74 -16.25
C LEU A 183 6.15 1.07 -16.86
N MET A 184 5.06 0.83 -16.14
CA MET A 184 3.68 0.96 -16.65
C MET A 184 3.02 2.31 -16.31
N TYR A 185 3.44 2.97 -15.22
CA TYR A 185 2.76 4.18 -14.75
C TYR A 185 2.94 5.37 -15.70
N LYS A 186 1.84 6.07 -16.01
CA LYS A 186 1.75 7.25 -16.89
C LYS A 186 2.23 7.06 -18.34
N LYS A 187 2.52 5.83 -18.77
CA LYS A 187 2.92 5.58 -20.17
C LYS A 187 1.73 5.05 -20.97
N ASN A 188 1.16 5.89 -21.84
CA ASN A 188 0.24 5.46 -22.88
C ASN A 188 1.06 4.80 -24.01
N LEU A 189 1.46 3.54 -23.80
CA LEU A 189 2.29 2.82 -24.77
C LEU A 189 1.40 2.03 -25.75
N SER A 190 1.60 2.27 -27.05
CA SER A 190 1.24 1.29 -28.06
C SER A 190 2.02 -0.01 -27.79
N GLY A 191 1.32 -1.15 -27.72
CA GLY A 191 1.93 -2.46 -27.38
C GLY A 191 1.99 -2.80 -25.89
N ALA A 192 1.34 -2.02 -25.00
CA ALA A 192 1.28 -2.26 -23.56
C ALA A 192 0.80 -3.67 -23.17
N GLU A 193 0.01 -4.33 -24.01
CA GLU A 193 -0.48 -5.69 -23.76
C GLU A 193 0.66 -6.73 -23.79
N LYS A 194 1.57 -6.62 -24.76
CA LYS A 194 2.71 -7.55 -24.90
C LYS A 194 3.68 -7.39 -23.72
N ILE A 195 3.96 -6.14 -23.35
CA ILE A 195 4.78 -5.80 -22.17
C ILE A 195 4.11 -6.29 -20.89
N GLY A 196 2.79 -6.10 -20.75
CA GLY A 196 2.04 -6.57 -19.59
C GLY A 196 2.08 -8.09 -19.43
N LYS A 197 2.02 -8.83 -20.55
CA LYS A 197 2.17 -10.30 -20.55
C LYS A 197 3.58 -10.72 -20.13
N GLU A 198 4.60 -10.02 -20.62
CA GLU A 198 6.00 -10.29 -20.26
C GLU A 198 6.27 -10.02 -18.77
N LEU A 199 5.83 -8.87 -18.25
CA LEU A 199 5.91 -8.55 -16.83
C LEU A 199 5.18 -9.59 -15.96
N LYS A 200 4.02 -10.06 -16.41
CA LYS A 200 3.30 -11.15 -15.73
C LYS A 200 4.15 -12.42 -15.68
N ASN A 201 4.78 -12.84 -16.77
CA ASN A 201 5.65 -14.02 -16.77
C ASN A 201 6.80 -13.87 -15.76
N TYR A 202 7.44 -12.69 -15.71
CA TYR A 202 8.47 -12.40 -14.71
C TYR A 202 7.93 -12.48 -13.28
N SER A 203 6.69 -12.09 -13.03
CA SER A 203 6.07 -12.24 -11.71
C SER A 203 5.99 -13.70 -11.27
N GLU A 204 5.72 -14.62 -12.21
CA GLU A 204 5.61 -16.06 -11.95
C GLU A 204 7.00 -16.67 -11.69
N GLU A 205 8.02 -16.25 -12.43
CA GLU A 205 9.41 -16.65 -12.18
C GLU A 205 9.90 -16.19 -10.80
N VAL A 206 9.62 -14.93 -10.45
CA VAL A 206 9.93 -14.34 -9.15
C VAL A 206 9.23 -15.11 -8.02
N ALA A 207 7.95 -15.45 -8.17
CA ALA A 207 7.20 -16.27 -7.21
C ALA A 207 7.83 -17.67 -7.03
N ASN A 208 8.23 -18.30 -8.13
CA ASN A 208 8.83 -19.63 -8.11
C ASN A 208 10.20 -19.61 -7.41
N LEU A 209 11.01 -18.57 -7.63
CA LEU A 209 12.27 -18.40 -6.93
C LEU A 209 12.06 -18.21 -5.43
N ASP A 210 11.11 -17.36 -5.04
CA ASP A 210 10.76 -17.09 -3.64
C ASP A 210 10.38 -18.39 -2.89
N GLN A 211 9.56 -19.24 -3.52
CA GLN A 211 9.22 -20.56 -2.97
C GLN A 211 10.41 -21.51 -2.88
N LYS A 212 11.31 -21.52 -3.88
CA LYS A 212 12.51 -22.36 -3.87
C LYS A 212 13.45 -21.95 -2.73
N MET A 213 13.64 -20.64 -2.52
CA MET A 213 14.47 -20.12 -1.44
C MET A 213 13.90 -20.47 -0.06
N MET A 214 12.59 -20.34 0.13
CA MET A 214 11.92 -20.77 1.37
C MET A 214 12.09 -22.29 1.62
N LYS A 215 11.91 -23.11 0.58
CA LYS A 215 12.13 -24.58 0.68
C LYS A 215 13.58 -24.92 1.03
N LEU A 216 14.55 -24.16 0.52
CA LEU A 216 15.96 -24.34 0.84
C LEU A 216 16.25 -23.97 2.30
N ARG A 217 15.74 -22.82 2.78
CA ARG A 217 15.81 -22.42 4.19
C ARG A 217 15.28 -23.52 5.11
N ASN A 218 14.09 -24.06 4.82
CA ASN A 218 13.48 -25.16 5.58
C ASN A 218 14.30 -26.47 5.57
N LYS A 219 15.18 -26.67 4.58
CA LYS A 219 16.11 -27.80 4.58
C LYS A 219 17.32 -27.52 5.47
N ILE A 220 17.85 -26.30 5.42
CA ILE A 220 18.98 -25.85 6.24
C ILE A 220 18.60 -25.88 7.73
N ASP A 221 17.41 -25.40 8.09
CA ASP A 221 16.91 -25.35 9.48
C ASP A 221 16.72 -26.74 10.12
N LYS A 222 16.83 -27.83 9.34
CA LYS A 222 16.71 -29.22 9.81
C LYS A 222 18.05 -29.93 10.01
N ILE A 223 19.15 -29.28 9.61
CA ILE A 223 20.53 -29.78 9.78
C ILE A 223 21.01 -29.34 11.16
#